data_AF-A0AAN9VKT2-F1
#
_entry.id   AF-A0AAN9VKT2-F1
#
_cell.length_a   1.000
_cell.length_b   1.000
_cell.length_c   1.000
_cell.angle_alpha   90.00
_cell.angle_beta   90.00
_cell.angle_gamma   90.00
#
_symmetry.space_group_name_H-M   'P 1'
#
loop_
_entity.id
_entity.type
_entity.pdbx_description
1 polymer ?
#
loop_
_entity_poly.entity_id
_entity_poly.type
_entity_poly.pdbx_seq_one_letter_code
_entity_poly.pdbx_strand_id
1 'polypeptide(L)'
;MANSVELLSCNIIERDSNGDVLWTWTYPSVTDQQQSLILRKCGLDGDHTTLQPFVYGRFGKIWYYINCTEVFDSDNLPKVKQFALVLWSKDFNAEKYETLCRILSKTYCKTGNPAVMLQLYLSVLTRGSCTTEENGTFLSKDFESRKYSSSTMLKELINTFGLESILIYTALLLKKRIVVYHHSLEALLKWIRTFPVMMWHRRNSDILFPWIDLVPEEVVDLKSNSHYIAGTRDSTIGSRADLFDVLVNLPAREITIAPHAKESMIMTKTHKDIAVFMVQLAERDNVQEQQVIKEIADKTKELLNQLMSLATVCTTEGKRMVSIETLRERNLPPALDNFLFNLAVAENIMML
;
A
#
# COMPACT_ATOMS: atom_id res chain seq x y z
N MET A 1 17.05 18.57 -15.42
CA MET A 1 17.43 17.13 -15.40
C MET A 1 16.16 16.35 -15.59
N ALA A 2 16.08 15.49 -16.60
CA ALA A 2 14.86 14.76 -16.94
C ALA A 2 14.42 13.91 -15.73
N ASN A 3 13.23 14.17 -15.20
CA ASN A 3 12.64 13.35 -14.15
C ASN A 3 12.65 11.89 -14.62
N SER A 4 13.29 11.01 -13.85
CA SER A 4 13.36 9.58 -14.16
C SER A 4 11.93 9.06 -14.34
N VAL A 5 11.69 8.47 -15.50
CA VAL A 5 10.36 8.06 -15.93
C VAL A 5 9.88 6.88 -15.11
N GLU A 6 8.81 7.07 -14.34
CA GLU A 6 8.25 6.05 -13.45
C GLU A 6 7.26 5.11 -14.16
N LEU A 7 6.63 5.54 -15.25
CA LEU A 7 5.68 4.75 -16.06
C LEU A 7 6.41 3.71 -16.93
N LEU A 8 5.79 2.55 -17.09
CA LEU A 8 6.35 1.39 -17.80
C LEU A 8 5.54 1.00 -19.02
N SER A 9 4.22 0.79 -18.86
CA SER A 9 3.33 0.41 -19.94
C SER A 9 1.91 0.91 -19.73
N CYS A 10 1.16 0.97 -20.83
CA CYS A 10 -0.25 1.31 -20.89
C CYS A 10 -0.96 0.27 -21.77
N ASN A 11 -2.13 -0.20 -21.33
CA ASN A 11 -2.86 -1.27 -22.00
C ASN A 11 -4.37 -1.00 -21.97
N ILE A 12 -5.09 -1.58 -22.92
CA ILE A 12 -6.55 -1.53 -23.02
C ILE A 12 -7.09 -2.95 -23.10
N ILE A 13 -8.13 -3.19 -22.29
CA ILE A 13 -8.92 -4.42 -22.30
C ILE A 13 -10.36 -4.00 -22.53
N GLU A 14 -11.03 -4.56 -23.53
CA GLU A 14 -12.41 -4.23 -23.87
C GLU A 14 -13.33 -5.40 -23.57
N ARG A 15 -14.51 -5.10 -23.05
CA ARG A 15 -15.66 -6.01 -23.01
C ARG A 15 -16.64 -5.60 -24.08
N ASP A 16 -16.89 -6.48 -25.04
CA ASP A 16 -17.75 -6.20 -26.17
C ASP A 16 -19.25 -6.37 -25.84
N SER A 17 -20.11 -6.10 -26.82
CA SER A 17 -21.55 -6.26 -26.70
C SER A 17 -22.02 -7.71 -26.49
N ASN A 18 -21.22 -8.68 -26.93
CA ASN A 18 -21.46 -10.12 -26.79
C ASN A 18 -21.02 -10.64 -25.42
N GLY A 19 -20.25 -9.84 -24.68
CA GLY A 19 -19.73 -10.19 -23.35
C GLY A 19 -18.30 -10.72 -23.40
N ASP A 20 -17.65 -10.76 -24.57
CA ASP A 20 -16.28 -11.22 -24.71
C ASP A 20 -15.31 -10.16 -24.20
N VAL A 21 -14.33 -10.59 -23.41
CA VAL A 21 -13.27 -9.73 -22.87
C VAL A 21 -11.97 -9.98 -23.62
N LEU A 22 -11.47 -8.93 -24.27
CA LEU A 22 -10.33 -9.00 -25.16
C LEU A 22 -9.27 -7.99 -24.74
N TRP A 23 -8.02 -8.44 -24.73
CA TRP A 23 -6.87 -7.57 -24.60
C TRP A 23 -6.57 -6.93 -25.95
N THR A 24 -7.04 -5.71 -26.18
CA THR A 24 -7.08 -5.10 -27.51
C THR A 24 -5.83 -4.29 -27.85
N TRP A 25 -5.12 -3.75 -26.84
CA TRP A 25 -3.98 -2.87 -27.10
C TRP A 25 -2.95 -2.86 -25.97
N THR A 26 -1.67 -2.77 -26.35
CA THR A 26 -0.53 -2.65 -25.43
C THR A 26 0.55 -1.75 -25.98
N TYR A 27 1.15 -0.97 -25.09
CA TYR A 27 2.43 -0.31 -25.34
C TYR A 27 3.28 -0.23 -24.06
N PRO A 28 4.59 -0.51 -24.11
CA PRO A 28 5.32 -1.13 -25.22
C PRO A 28 5.07 -2.64 -25.30
N SER A 29 5.00 -3.32 -24.15
CA SER A 29 4.76 -4.76 -24.03
C SER A 29 4.45 -5.10 -22.56
N VAL A 30 3.77 -6.22 -22.33
CA VAL A 30 3.58 -6.85 -21.01
C VAL A 30 3.88 -8.34 -21.13
N THR A 31 4.15 -9.01 -20.01
CA THR A 31 4.34 -10.47 -19.98
C THR A 31 3.01 -11.21 -19.88
N ASP A 32 2.99 -12.49 -20.24
CA ASP A 32 1.79 -13.34 -20.12
C ASP A 32 1.28 -13.45 -18.66
N GLN A 33 2.20 -13.42 -17.70
CA GLN A 33 1.88 -13.40 -16.26
C GLN A 33 1.16 -12.09 -15.88
N GLN A 34 1.66 -10.95 -16.36
CA GLN A 34 1.02 -9.65 -16.14
C GLN A 34 -0.38 -9.61 -16.77
N GLN A 35 -0.51 -10.11 -18.00
CA GLN A 35 -1.81 -10.18 -18.68
C GLN A 35 -2.81 -11.06 -17.91
N SER A 36 -2.39 -12.25 -17.51
CA SER A 36 -3.21 -13.20 -16.74
C SER A 36 -3.65 -12.62 -15.39
N LEU A 37 -2.73 -11.95 -14.68
CA LEU A 37 -3.04 -11.26 -13.43
C LEU A 37 -4.11 -10.18 -13.64
N ILE A 38 -3.90 -9.29 -14.61
CA ILE A 38 -4.78 -8.14 -14.82
C ILE A 38 -6.17 -8.57 -15.29
N LEU A 39 -6.29 -9.59 -16.15
CA LEU A 39 -7.59 -10.13 -16.56
C LEU A 39 -8.40 -10.63 -15.35
N ARG A 40 -7.76 -11.31 -14.38
CA ARG A 40 -8.43 -11.68 -13.12
C ARG A 40 -8.84 -10.47 -12.27
N LYS A 41 -8.01 -9.41 -12.27
CA LYS A 41 -8.17 -8.26 -11.37
C LYS A 41 -9.09 -7.15 -11.92
N CYS A 42 -9.27 -7.03 -13.22
CA CYS A 42 -10.06 -5.95 -13.84
C CYS A 42 -11.58 -6.13 -13.69
N GLY A 43 -12.03 -7.35 -13.40
CA GLY A 43 -13.44 -7.63 -13.10
C GLY A 43 -14.38 -7.50 -14.30
N LEU A 44 -13.85 -7.44 -15.54
CA LEU A 44 -14.66 -7.35 -16.75
C LEU A 44 -15.39 -8.66 -17.09
N ASP A 45 -14.87 -9.82 -16.66
CA ASP A 45 -15.42 -11.15 -16.94
C ASP A 45 -16.68 -11.51 -16.13
N GLY A 46 -17.14 -10.64 -15.22
CA GLY A 46 -18.25 -10.92 -14.31
C GLY A 46 -19.60 -10.28 -14.72
N ASP A 47 -20.70 -10.92 -14.32
CA ASP A 47 -22.05 -10.33 -14.25
C ASP A 47 -22.23 -9.41 -13.02
N HIS A 48 -21.13 -8.98 -12.41
CA HIS A 48 -21.15 -8.28 -11.13
C HIS A 48 -21.78 -6.88 -11.26
N THR A 49 -22.72 -6.63 -10.35
CA THR A 49 -23.61 -5.46 -10.29
C THR A 49 -22.91 -4.15 -9.91
N THR A 50 -21.62 -4.19 -9.60
CA THR A 50 -20.83 -3.02 -9.20
C THR A 50 -19.37 -3.18 -9.65
N LEU A 51 -19.04 -2.60 -10.81
CA LEU A 51 -17.65 -2.41 -11.20
C LEU A 51 -17.01 -1.37 -10.28
N GLN A 52 -15.87 -1.73 -9.71
CA GLN A 52 -15.06 -0.75 -9.02
C GLN A 52 -14.31 0.08 -10.07
N PRO A 53 -14.52 1.40 -10.13
CA PRO A 53 -14.02 2.22 -11.23
C PRO A 53 -12.49 2.31 -11.24
N PHE A 54 -11.86 2.27 -10.08
CA PHE A 54 -10.42 2.34 -9.95
C PHE A 54 -9.89 1.32 -8.94
N VAL A 55 -8.90 0.57 -9.38
CA VAL A 55 -8.24 -0.47 -8.60
C VAL A 55 -6.74 -0.36 -8.83
N TYR A 56 -5.95 -0.64 -7.80
CA TYR A 56 -4.51 -0.67 -7.92
C TYR A 56 -3.92 -1.76 -7.05
N GLY A 57 -2.74 -2.20 -7.41
CA GLY A 57 -2.04 -3.27 -6.71
C GLY A 57 -0.61 -3.37 -7.18
N ARG A 58 0.00 -4.50 -6.85
CA ARG A 58 1.42 -4.72 -7.08
C ARG A 58 1.69 -6.14 -7.52
N PHE A 59 2.64 -6.27 -8.44
CA PHE A 59 3.19 -7.54 -8.89
C PHE A 59 4.72 -7.47 -8.81
N GLY A 60 5.31 -8.24 -7.90
CA GLY A 60 6.75 -8.17 -7.60
C GLY A 60 7.17 -6.77 -7.12
N LYS A 61 7.90 -6.01 -7.95
CA LYS A 61 8.34 -4.63 -7.63
C LYS A 61 7.67 -3.55 -8.47
N ILE A 62 6.62 -3.91 -9.21
CA ILE A 62 5.96 -3.03 -10.16
C ILE A 62 4.51 -2.84 -9.73
N TRP A 63 4.03 -1.61 -9.82
CA TRP A 63 2.67 -1.22 -9.51
C TRP A 63 1.81 -1.27 -10.75
N TYR A 64 0.56 -1.70 -10.59
CA TYR A 64 -0.46 -1.61 -11.62
C TYR A 64 -1.64 -0.78 -11.13
N TYR A 65 -2.28 -0.08 -12.06
CA TYR A 65 -3.46 0.74 -11.84
C TYR A 65 -4.46 0.45 -12.96
N ILE A 66 -5.65 0.03 -12.59
CA ILE A 66 -6.74 -0.37 -13.48
C ILE A 66 -7.86 0.65 -13.30
N ASN A 67 -8.27 1.27 -14.40
CA ASN A 67 -9.44 2.13 -14.43
C ASN A 67 -10.48 1.54 -15.37
N CYS A 68 -11.57 1.05 -14.80
CA CYS A 68 -12.71 0.52 -15.54
C CYS A 68 -13.67 1.65 -15.90
N THR A 69 -14.16 1.66 -17.13
CA THR A 69 -15.02 2.72 -17.66
C THR A 69 -16.15 2.10 -18.46
N GLU A 70 -17.38 2.52 -18.15
CA GLU A 70 -18.56 2.20 -18.95
C GLU A 70 -18.59 3.07 -20.20
N VAL A 71 -18.94 2.46 -21.32
CA VAL A 71 -19.05 3.12 -22.62
C VAL A 71 -20.52 3.40 -22.90
N PHE A 72 -20.82 4.63 -23.29
CA PHE A 72 -22.17 5.07 -23.64
C PHE A 72 -22.33 5.21 -25.16
N ASP A 73 -23.57 5.25 -25.64
CA ASP A 73 -23.88 5.38 -27.07
C ASP A 73 -23.32 6.68 -27.70
N SER A 74 -23.01 7.68 -26.88
CA SER A 74 -22.35 8.93 -27.32
C SER A 74 -20.85 8.80 -27.56
N ASP A 75 -20.22 7.71 -27.12
CA ASP A 75 -18.80 7.47 -27.25
C ASP A 75 -18.44 6.88 -28.62
N ASN A 76 -17.21 7.09 -29.07
CA ASN A 76 -16.71 6.62 -30.37
C ASN A 76 -16.17 5.17 -30.31
N LEU A 77 -16.79 4.32 -29.51
CA LEU A 77 -16.40 2.92 -29.28
C LEU A 77 -17.55 1.97 -29.63
N PRO A 78 -17.86 1.78 -30.93
CA PRO A 78 -18.98 0.95 -31.33
C PRO A 78 -18.74 -0.51 -30.90
N LYS A 79 -19.78 -1.14 -30.33
CA LYS A 79 -19.77 -2.53 -29.83
C LYS A 79 -18.95 -2.79 -28.56
N VAL A 80 -18.36 -1.77 -27.96
CA VAL A 80 -17.74 -1.88 -26.63
C VAL A 80 -18.76 -1.45 -25.60
N LYS A 81 -18.99 -2.28 -24.57
CA LYS A 81 -19.84 -1.91 -23.43
C LYS A 81 -19.02 -1.30 -22.31
N GLN A 82 -17.83 -1.85 -22.07
CA GLN A 82 -16.94 -1.45 -20.99
C GLN A 82 -15.50 -1.65 -21.45
N PHE A 83 -14.57 -0.88 -20.90
CA PHE A 83 -13.15 -1.16 -21.05
C PHE A 83 -12.39 -0.88 -19.75
N ALA A 84 -11.23 -1.51 -19.61
CA ALA A 84 -10.28 -1.24 -18.55
C ALA A 84 -9.00 -0.68 -19.15
N LEU A 85 -8.59 0.49 -18.67
CA LEU A 85 -7.29 1.07 -18.96
C LEU A 85 -6.31 0.69 -17.84
N VAL A 86 -5.16 0.15 -18.23
CA VAL A 86 -4.19 -0.41 -17.28
C VAL A 86 -2.86 0.30 -17.43
N LEU A 87 -2.40 0.96 -16.36
CA LEU A 87 -1.07 1.56 -16.28
C LEU A 87 -0.16 0.73 -15.38
N TRP A 88 1.10 0.59 -15.79
CA TRP A 88 2.16 0.02 -14.97
C TRP A 88 3.19 1.08 -14.62
N SER A 89 3.67 1.11 -13.38
CA SER A 89 4.72 2.04 -12.93
C SER A 89 5.67 1.44 -11.89
N LYS A 90 6.82 2.09 -11.71
CA LYS A 90 7.82 1.74 -10.69
C LYS A 90 7.53 2.34 -9.31
N ASP A 91 6.75 3.42 -9.25
CA ASP A 91 6.43 4.12 -8.01
C ASP A 91 4.97 3.93 -7.60
N PHE A 92 4.71 4.08 -6.29
CA PHE A 92 3.38 4.08 -5.75
C PHE A 92 2.80 5.51 -5.67
N ASN A 93 1.75 5.79 -6.45
CA ASN A 93 0.98 7.04 -6.34
C ASN A 93 -0.44 6.89 -6.91
N ALA A 94 -1.36 6.37 -6.10
CA ALA A 94 -2.72 6.07 -6.56
C ALA A 94 -3.45 7.30 -7.14
N GLU A 95 -3.38 8.48 -6.51
CA GLU A 95 -4.08 9.68 -6.98
C GLU A 95 -3.55 10.21 -8.32
N LYS A 96 -2.22 10.17 -8.50
CA LYS A 96 -1.55 10.56 -9.76
C LYS A 96 -2.05 9.67 -10.90
N TYR A 97 -2.01 8.36 -10.68
CA TYR A 97 -2.35 7.39 -11.72
C TYR A 97 -3.85 7.25 -11.94
N GLU A 98 -4.68 7.43 -10.93
CA GLU A 98 -6.13 7.56 -11.09
C GLU A 98 -6.49 8.76 -11.98
N THR A 99 -5.89 9.93 -11.70
CA THR A 99 -6.12 11.14 -12.49
C THR A 99 -5.67 10.94 -13.93
N LEU A 100 -4.48 10.36 -14.13
CA LEU A 100 -3.96 10.09 -15.46
C LEU A 100 -4.83 9.08 -16.21
N CYS A 101 -5.21 7.97 -15.58
CA CYS A 101 -6.10 6.98 -16.15
C CYS A 101 -7.41 7.63 -16.61
N ARG A 102 -8.04 8.47 -15.78
CA ARG A 102 -9.28 9.18 -16.12
C ARG A 102 -9.13 10.07 -17.36
N ILE A 103 -7.99 10.76 -17.51
CA ILE A 103 -7.71 11.60 -18.70
C ILE A 103 -7.57 10.73 -19.95
N LEU A 104 -6.81 9.63 -19.84
CA LEU A 104 -6.57 8.72 -20.95
C LEU A 104 -7.85 7.99 -21.38
N SER A 105 -8.64 7.48 -20.42
CA SER A 105 -9.93 6.83 -20.66
C SER A 105 -10.91 7.77 -21.37
N LYS A 106 -11.05 9.02 -20.91
CA LYS A 106 -11.88 10.02 -21.60
C LYS A 106 -11.43 10.28 -23.04
N THR A 107 -10.12 10.39 -23.24
CA THR A 107 -9.56 10.59 -24.59
C THR A 107 -9.87 9.39 -25.48
N TYR A 108 -9.80 8.18 -24.93
CA TYR A 108 -10.14 6.96 -25.64
C TYR A 108 -11.64 6.88 -25.97
N CYS A 109 -12.55 7.13 -25.02
CA CYS A 109 -13.99 7.26 -25.27
C CYS A 109 -14.31 8.26 -26.39
N LYS A 110 -13.66 9.44 -26.36
CA LYS A 110 -13.90 10.52 -27.31
C LYS A 110 -13.36 10.22 -28.71
N THR A 111 -12.28 9.47 -28.84
CA THR A 111 -11.59 9.31 -30.14
C THR A 111 -11.73 7.92 -30.74
N GLY A 112 -12.03 6.91 -29.92
CA GLY A 112 -11.97 5.50 -30.32
C GLY A 112 -10.58 5.03 -30.74
N ASN A 113 -9.53 5.84 -30.54
CA ASN A 113 -8.23 5.62 -31.14
C ASN A 113 -7.11 5.54 -30.08
N PRO A 114 -6.52 4.36 -29.84
CA PRO A 114 -5.42 4.17 -28.90
C PRO A 114 -4.17 5.03 -29.21
N ALA A 115 -3.95 5.43 -30.47
CA ALA A 115 -2.80 6.24 -30.85
C ALA A 115 -2.87 7.67 -30.26
N VAL A 116 -4.07 8.26 -30.16
CA VAL A 116 -4.25 9.61 -29.57
C VAL A 116 -4.02 9.54 -28.06
N MET A 117 -4.54 8.49 -27.42
CA MET A 117 -4.25 8.20 -26.03
C MET A 117 -2.74 7.99 -25.78
N LEU A 118 -2.07 7.23 -26.66
CA LEU A 118 -0.63 7.00 -26.58
C LEU A 118 0.17 8.31 -26.66
N GLN A 119 -0.23 9.27 -27.49
CA GLN A 119 0.44 10.58 -27.54
C GLN A 119 0.40 11.30 -26.19
N LEU A 120 -0.75 11.27 -25.49
CA LEU A 120 -0.85 11.84 -24.14
C LEU A 120 0.00 11.07 -23.14
N TYR A 121 -0.03 9.74 -23.18
CA TYR A 121 0.82 8.89 -22.34
C TYR A 121 2.30 9.21 -22.55
N LEU A 122 2.77 9.29 -23.80
CA LEU A 122 4.15 9.62 -24.14
C LEU A 122 4.53 11.06 -23.75
N SER A 123 3.58 12.00 -23.82
CA SER A 123 3.80 13.37 -23.31
C SER A 123 4.07 13.35 -21.80
N VAL A 124 3.28 12.60 -21.02
CA VAL A 124 3.54 12.45 -19.58
C VAL A 124 4.86 11.71 -19.34
N LEU A 125 5.13 10.65 -20.11
CA LEU A 125 6.35 9.85 -20.03
C LEU A 125 7.61 10.70 -20.24
N THR A 126 7.59 11.61 -21.22
CA THR A 126 8.79 12.36 -21.65
C THR A 126 8.89 13.75 -21.03
N ARG A 127 7.77 14.42 -20.76
CA ARG A 127 7.69 15.81 -20.28
C ARG A 127 7.15 15.92 -18.86
N GLY A 128 6.57 14.85 -18.31
CA GLY A 128 5.89 14.87 -17.01
C GLY A 128 4.51 15.54 -17.05
N SER A 129 3.98 15.88 -18.22
CA SER A 129 2.71 16.60 -18.35
C SER A 129 1.95 16.26 -19.63
N CYS A 130 0.64 16.46 -19.61
CA CYS A 130 -0.20 16.46 -20.80
C CYS A 130 -1.34 17.46 -20.64
N THR A 131 -1.86 17.98 -21.75
CA THR A 131 -2.95 18.94 -21.75
C THR A 131 -4.08 18.42 -22.63
N THR A 132 -5.30 18.52 -22.12
CA THR A 132 -6.52 18.23 -22.87
C THR A 132 -7.48 19.39 -22.71
N GLU A 133 -8.31 19.65 -23.74
CA GLU A 133 -9.28 20.76 -23.71
C GLU A 133 -10.26 20.65 -22.54
N GLU A 134 -10.63 19.42 -22.15
CA GLU A 134 -11.67 19.16 -21.15
C GLU A 134 -11.15 18.98 -19.72
N ASN A 135 -9.95 18.42 -19.53
CA ASN A 135 -9.41 18.14 -18.18
C ASN A 135 -8.30 19.12 -17.76
N GLY A 136 -8.01 20.13 -18.59
CA GLY A 136 -6.91 21.06 -18.36
C GLY A 136 -5.54 20.39 -18.51
N THR A 137 -4.56 20.90 -17.76
CA THR A 137 -3.18 20.41 -17.80
C THR A 137 -2.90 19.51 -16.60
N PHE A 138 -2.53 18.27 -16.88
CA PHE A 138 -1.97 17.33 -15.92
C PHE A 138 -0.47 17.60 -15.75
N LEU A 139 -0.02 17.71 -14.49
CA LEU A 139 1.38 17.92 -14.13
C LEU A 139 1.80 16.89 -13.09
N SER A 140 2.75 16.02 -13.42
CA SER A 140 3.23 14.97 -12.50
C SER A 140 3.79 15.54 -11.20
N LYS A 141 4.44 16.71 -11.27
CA LYS A 141 5.02 17.44 -10.13
C LYS A 141 3.99 17.83 -9.06
N ASP A 142 2.73 18.01 -9.44
CA ASP A 142 1.66 18.41 -8.50
C ASP A 142 1.34 17.27 -7.51
N PHE A 143 1.74 16.04 -7.86
CA PHE A 143 1.57 14.84 -7.05
C PHE A 143 2.82 14.43 -6.28
N GLU A 144 3.99 15.05 -6.53
CA GLU A 144 5.24 14.73 -5.84
C GLU A 144 5.20 15.12 -4.36
N SER A 145 4.61 16.28 -4.03
CA SER A 145 4.40 16.75 -2.64
C SER A 145 3.31 15.96 -1.91
N ARG A 146 2.42 15.30 -2.65
CA ARG A 146 1.27 14.54 -2.13
C ARG A 146 1.54 13.04 -1.98
N LYS A 147 2.73 12.53 -2.35
CA LYS A 147 3.10 11.10 -2.29
C LYS A 147 2.77 10.43 -0.93
N TYR A 148 2.72 11.21 0.15
CA TYR A 148 2.43 10.72 1.51
C TYR A 148 1.32 11.52 2.22
N SER A 149 0.71 12.50 1.55
CA SER A 149 -0.40 13.32 2.07
C SER A 149 -1.76 12.85 1.53
N SER A 150 -1.78 11.64 0.96
CA SER A 150 -2.99 10.94 0.50
C SER A 150 -4.00 10.80 1.64
N SER A 151 -5.27 10.65 1.30
CA SER A 151 -6.41 10.47 2.21
C SER A 151 -6.25 9.27 3.16
N THR A 152 -5.47 9.43 4.22
CA THR A 152 -5.35 8.42 5.29
C THR A 152 -6.53 8.48 6.21
N MET A 153 -6.75 7.38 6.93
CA MET A 153 -7.81 7.24 7.93
C MET A 153 -7.19 6.82 9.27
N LEU A 154 -6.03 7.36 9.62
CA LEU A 154 -5.25 6.99 10.80
C LEU A 154 -6.02 7.31 12.08
N LYS A 155 -6.68 8.47 12.15
CA LYS A 155 -7.56 8.80 13.29
C LYS A 155 -8.68 7.78 13.43
N GLU A 156 -9.36 7.48 12.33
CA GLU A 156 -10.46 6.51 12.33
C GLU A 156 -9.96 5.09 12.66
N LEU A 157 -8.76 4.71 12.22
CA LEU A 157 -8.14 3.42 12.52
C LEU A 157 -7.89 3.29 14.03
N ILE A 158 -7.29 4.32 14.63
CA ILE A 158 -7.03 4.35 16.08
C ILE A 158 -8.34 4.32 16.85
N ASN A 159 -9.35 5.10 16.44
CA ASN A 159 -10.65 5.12 17.09
C ASN A 159 -11.40 3.78 16.95
N THR A 160 -11.20 3.05 15.85
CA THR A 160 -11.84 1.74 15.60
C THR A 160 -11.31 0.67 16.55
N PHE A 161 -10.00 0.65 16.82
CA PHE A 161 -9.35 -0.39 17.62
C PHE A 161 -8.99 0.07 19.05
N GLY A 162 -9.11 1.37 19.35
CA GLY A 162 -8.75 1.93 20.64
C GLY A 162 -7.31 1.59 21.05
N LEU A 163 -7.16 1.05 22.25
CA LEU A 163 -5.85 0.63 22.76
C LEU A 163 -5.23 -0.53 21.95
N GLU A 164 -6.02 -1.36 21.28
CA GLU A 164 -5.51 -2.48 20.47
C GLU A 164 -4.81 -2.01 19.19
N SER A 165 -4.96 -0.74 18.80
CA SER A 165 -4.19 -0.13 17.71
C SER A 165 -2.67 -0.24 17.93
N ILE A 166 -2.23 -0.41 19.18
CA ILE A 166 -0.83 -0.69 19.52
C ILE A 166 -0.32 -1.99 18.90
N LEU A 167 -1.17 -3.00 18.71
CA LEU A 167 -0.77 -4.26 18.08
C LEU A 167 -0.38 -4.04 16.63
N ILE A 168 -1.15 -3.20 15.91
CA ILE A 168 -0.83 -2.79 14.54
C ILE A 168 0.47 -1.99 14.53
N TYR A 169 0.58 -0.98 15.41
CA TYR A 169 1.77 -0.15 15.53
C TYR A 169 3.04 -0.98 15.81
N THR A 170 2.99 -1.88 16.79
CA THR A 170 4.12 -2.75 17.14
C THR A 170 4.46 -3.72 16.02
N ALA A 171 3.46 -4.31 15.35
CA ALA A 171 3.71 -5.20 14.22
C ALA A 171 4.43 -4.47 13.08
N LEU A 172 3.99 -3.24 12.76
CA LEU A 172 4.65 -2.38 11.78
C LEU A 172 6.07 -2.03 12.21
N LEU A 173 6.24 -1.63 13.47
CA LEU A 173 7.53 -1.25 14.03
C LEU A 173 8.51 -2.44 14.05
N LEU A 174 8.05 -3.65 14.30
CA LEU A 174 8.90 -4.85 14.32
C LEU A 174 9.07 -5.53 12.95
N LYS A 175 8.61 -4.89 11.86
CA LYS A 175 8.63 -5.46 10.49
C LYS A 175 7.98 -6.86 10.45
N LYS A 176 6.79 -6.97 11.01
CA LYS A 176 5.98 -8.19 10.95
C LYS A 176 5.14 -8.27 9.68
N ARG A 177 4.67 -9.46 9.35
CA ARG A 177 3.75 -9.74 8.24
C ARG A 177 2.33 -9.40 8.70
N ILE A 178 1.77 -8.33 8.13
CA ILE A 178 0.42 -7.86 8.43
C ILE A 178 -0.47 -8.18 7.25
N VAL A 179 -1.60 -8.84 7.52
CA VAL A 179 -2.66 -9.01 6.53
C VAL A 179 -3.91 -8.29 7.00
N VAL A 180 -4.57 -7.56 6.11
CA VAL A 180 -5.77 -6.77 6.38
C VAL A 180 -6.90 -7.37 5.57
N TYR A 181 -7.98 -7.74 6.24
CA TYR A 181 -9.16 -8.32 5.62
C TYR A 181 -10.31 -7.31 5.55
N HIS A 182 -10.95 -7.23 4.39
CA HIS A 182 -12.22 -6.55 4.21
C HIS A 182 -12.99 -7.12 3.01
N HIS A 183 -14.31 -7.35 3.15
CA HIS A 183 -15.13 -7.96 2.08
C HIS A 183 -15.30 -7.04 0.85
N SER A 184 -15.43 -5.72 1.06
CA SER A 184 -15.42 -4.70 0.00
C SER A 184 -14.00 -4.29 -0.37
N LEU A 185 -13.68 -4.36 -1.66
CA LEU A 185 -12.38 -3.96 -2.22
C LEU A 185 -12.16 -2.44 -2.12
N GLU A 186 -13.19 -1.63 -2.34
CA GLU A 186 -13.11 -0.18 -2.21
C GLU A 186 -12.67 0.24 -0.80
N ALA A 187 -13.34 -0.29 0.21
CA ALA A 187 -12.97 -0.05 1.60
C ALA A 187 -11.58 -0.60 1.91
N LEU A 188 -11.23 -1.80 1.43
CA LEU A 188 -9.89 -2.37 1.61
C LEU A 188 -8.79 -1.43 1.10
N LEU A 189 -8.91 -0.99 -0.16
CA LEU A 189 -7.95 -0.08 -0.80
C LEU A 189 -7.89 1.28 -0.11
N LYS A 190 -8.99 1.75 0.48
CA LYS A 190 -9.00 2.99 1.26
C LYS A 190 -8.21 2.81 2.57
N TRP A 191 -8.46 1.74 3.31
CA TRP A 191 -7.84 1.49 4.60
C TRP A 191 -6.36 1.11 4.52
N ILE A 192 -5.97 0.28 3.54
CA ILE A 192 -4.63 -0.32 3.47
C ILE A 192 -3.50 0.72 3.41
N ARG A 193 -3.78 1.89 2.80
CA ARG A 193 -2.84 3.01 2.68
C ARG A 193 -2.51 3.68 4.00
N THR A 194 -3.35 3.48 5.02
CA THR A 194 -3.19 4.09 6.35
C THR A 194 -2.05 3.43 7.13
N PHE A 195 -1.80 2.13 6.91
CA PHE A 195 -0.86 1.35 7.71
C PHE A 195 0.61 1.83 7.56
N PRO A 196 1.17 2.00 6.34
CA PRO A 196 2.55 2.46 6.19
C PRO A 196 2.84 3.82 6.84
N VAL A 197 1.82 4.67 6.99
CA VAL A 197 1.96 6.05 7.45
C VAL A 197 2.35 6.14 8.94
N MET A 198 2.02 5.13 9.75
CA MET A 198 2.49 5.05 11.14
C MET A 198 4.03 4.96 11.23
N MET A 199 4.69 4.45 10.19
CA MET A 199 6.15 4.28 10.12
C MET A 199 6.79 5.31 9.17
N TRP A 200 6.45 6.59 9.39
CA TRP A 200 6.88 7.69 8.53
C TRP A 200 8.40 7.78 8.31
N HIS A 201 9.20 7.37 9.30
CA HIS A 201 10.66 7.39 9.21
C HIS A 201 11.22 6.44 8.15
N ARG A 202 10.47 5.39 7.76
CA ARG A 202 10.94 4.38 6.81
C ARG A 202 10.66 4.73 5.36
N ARG A 203 9.59 5.48 5.06
CA ARG A 203 9.18 5.87 3.69
C ARG A 203 9.12 4.70 2.68
N ASN A 204 8.87 3.47 3.14
CA ASN A 204 8.89 2.27 2.30
C ASN A 204 7.49 1.95 1.78
N SER A 205 7.18 2.30 0.53
CA SER A 205 6.02 1.76 -0.19
C SER A 205 6.22 0.28 -0.58
N ASP A 206 7.47 -0.19 -0.58
CA ASP A 206 7.87 -1.52 -1.05
C ASP A 206 7.42 -2.68 -0.15
N ILE A 207 6.73 -2.39 0.95
CA ILE A 207 6.13 -3.41 1.82
C ILE A 207 4.62 -3.54 1.61
N LEU A 208 4.02 -2.66 0.81
CA LEU A 208 2.57 -2.59 0.63
C LEU A 208 2.13 -3.45 -0.56
N PHE A 209 1.14 -4.30 -0.32
CA PHE A 209 0.42 -5.12 -1.29
C PHE A 209 -1.07 -4.78 -1.14
N PRO A 210 -1.57 -3.74 -1.84
CA PRO A 210 -2.90 -3.18 -1.58
C PRO A 210 -4.05 -4.19 -1.65
N TRP A 211 -3.95 -5.12 -2.59
CA TRP A 211 -4.90 -6.20 -2.78
C TRP A 211 -4.19 -7.42 -3.36
N ILE A 212 -4.33 -8.57 -2.68
CA ILE A 212 -3.95 -9.88 -3.14
C ILE A 212 -5.14 -10.83 -3.17
N ASP A 213 -5.09 -11.79 -4.09
CA ASP A 213 -5.93 -12.98 -4.05
C ASP A 213 -5.10 -14.15 -3.49
N LEU A 214 -5.74 -15.08 -2.79
CA LEU A 214 -5.07 -16.24 -2.18
C LEU A 214 -4.76 -17.35 -3.21
N VAL A 215 -4.28 -16.95 -4.38
CA VAL A 215 -3.83 -17.85 -5.44
C VAL A 215 -2.34 -18.16 -5.30
N PRO A 216 -1.87 -19.33 -5.77
CA PRO A 216 -0.49 -19.76 -5.56
C PRO A 216 0.58 -18.76 -6.00
N GLU A 217 0.39 -18.10 -7.15
CA GLU A 217 1.34 -17.13 -7.70
C GLU A 217 1.53 -15.92 -6.77
N GLU A 218 0.44 -15.28 -6.36
CA GLU A 218 0.48 -14.11 -5.46
C GLU A 218 0.95 -14.49 -4.06
N VAL A 219 0.59 -15.69 -3.57
CA VAL A 219 1.07 -16.20 -2.27
C VAL A 219 2.58 -16.44 -2.29
N VAL A 220 3.13 -16.94 -3.39
CA VAL A 220 4.58 -17.13 -3.55
C VAL A 220 5.30 -15.78 -3.57
N ASP A 221 4.79 -14.80 -4.32
CA ASP A 221 5.34 -13.44 -4.31
C ASP A 221 5.31 -12.84 -2.90
N LEU A 222 4.18 -12.98 -2.20
CA LEU A 222 4.03 -12.50 -0.82
C LEU A 222 5.06 -13.15 0.13
N LYS A 223 5.22 -14.48 0.07
CA LYS A 223 6.18 -15.23 0.90
C LYS A 223 7.65 -14.93 0.58
N SER A 224 7.95 -14.39 -0.60
CA SER A 224 9.30 -13.95 -0.95
C SER A 224 9.76 -12.72 -0.13
N ASN A 225 8.82 -12.03 0.52
CA ASN A 225 9.08 -10.86 1.34
C ASN A 225 9.15 -11.24 2.82
N SER A 226 10.19 -10.77 3.53
CA SER A 226 10.34 -11.03 4.97
C SER A 226 9.28 -10.34 5.82
N HIS A 227 8.73 -9.23 5.32
CA HIS A 227 7.68 -8.45 5.97
C HIS A 227 6.86 -7.71 4.91
N TYR A 228 5.58 -7.50 5.20
CA TYR A 228 4.66 -6.86 4.28
C TYR A 228 3.38 -6.41 4.99
N ILE A 229 2.62 -5.56 4.31
CA ILE A 229 1.26 -5.18 4.61
C ILE A 229 0.43 -5.57 3.39
N ALA A 230 -0.39 -6.61 3.51
CA ALA A 230 -1.18 -7.13 2.40
C ALA A 230 -2.69 -7.00 2.67
N GLY A 231 -3.45 -6.53 1.69
CA GLY A 231 -4.90 -6.51 1.74
C GLY A 231 -5.50 -7.73 1.07
N THR A 232 -6.55 -8.33 1.64
CA THR A 232 -7.31 -9.40 0.96
C THR A 232 -8.80 -9.31 1.24
N ARG A 233 -9.60 -9.84 0.31
CA ARG A 233 -11.05 -9.97 0.44
C ARG A 233 -11.48 -11.39 0.80
N ASP A 234 -10.54 -12.32 0.79
CA ASP A 234 -10.82 -13.72 1.05
C ASP A 234 -10.81 -13.98 2.56
N SER A 235 -11.97 -14.32 3.10
CA SER A 235 -12.15 -14.59 4.54
C SER A 235 -11.39 -15.83 5.01
N THR A 236 -11.01 -16.73 4.10
CA THR A 236 -10.24 -17.94 4.43
C THR A 236 -8.83 -17.62 4.95
N ILE A 237 -8.38 -16.37 4.78
CA ILE A 237 -7.13 -15.88 5.35
C ILE A 237 -7.01 -16.16 6.86
N GLY A 238 -8.11 -16.15 7.61
CA GLY A 238 -8.11 -16.46 9.05
C GLY A 238 -7.55 -17.84 9.40
N SER A 239 -7.66 -18.80 8.47
CA SER A 239 -7.11 -20.16 8.62
C SER A 239 -5.64 -20.30 8.20
N ARG A 240 -5.08 -19.26 7.57
CA ARG A 240 -3.75 -19.26 6.94
C ARG A 240 -2.73 -18.52 7.79
N ALA A 241 -2.55 -18.99 9.03
CA ALA A 241 -1.57 -18.42 9.97
C ALA A 241 -0.11 -18.52 9.45
N ASP A 242 0.16 -19.27 8.37
CA ASP A 242 1.45 -19.25 7.68
C ASP A 242 1.72 -17.94 6.90
N LEU A 243 0.67 -17.17 6.59
CA LEU A 243 0.70 -15.96 5.77
C LEU A 243 0.69 -14.66 6.57
N PHE A 244 0.61 -14.69 7.89
CA PHE A 244 0.61 -13.47 8.68
C PHE A 244 1.14 -13.72 10.08
N ASP A 245 1.72 -12.68 10.66
CA ASP A 245 2.01 -12.60 12.09
C ASP A 245 0.83 -11.91 12.80
N VAL A 246 0.22 -10.92 12.14
CA VAL A 246 -0.96 -10.18 12.60
C VAL A 246 -1.99 -10.07 11.48
N LEU A 247 -3.22 -10.49 11.76
CA LEU A 247 -4.39 -10.32 10.89
C LEU A 247 -5.29 -9.23 11.46
N VAL A 248 -5.62 -8.24 10.65
CA VAL A 248 -6.54 -7.16 11.01
C VAL A 248 -7.84 -7.35 10.23
N ASN A 249 -8.89 -7.76 10.93
CA ASN A 249 -10.22 -7.91 10.37
C ASN A 249 -11.00 -6.61 10.57
N LEU A 250 -11.02 -5.76 9.53
CA LEU A 250 -11.65 -4.44 9.62
C LEU A 250 -13.17 -4.51 9.84
N PRO A 251 -13.95 -5.35 9.13
CA PRO A 251 -15.38 -5.49 9.38
C PRO A 251 -15.71 -5.96 10.81
N ALA A 252 -14.94 -6.92 11.34
CA ALA A 252 -15.16 -7.45 12.69
C ALA A 252 -14.54 -6.58 13.80
N ARG A 253 -13.71 -5.59 13.43
CA ARG A 253 -12.90 -4.78 14.35
C ARG A 253 -12.06 -5.64 15.29
N GLU A 254 -11.47 -6.70 14.75
CA GLU A 254 -10.68 -7.67 15.50
C GLU A 254 -9.25 -7.73 14.98
N ILE A 255 -8.29 -7.85 15.90
CA ILE A 255 -6.88 -8.10 15.59
C ILE A 255 -6.49 -9.47 16.11
N THR A 256 -6.10 -10.36 15.21
CA THR A 256 -5.67 -11.72 15.54
C THR A 256 -4.15 -11.83 15.42
N ILE A 257 -3.47 -12.32 16.45
CA ILE A 257 -2.03 -12.59 16.45
C ILE A 257 -1.81 -14.08 16.21
N ALA A 258 -1.01 -14.42 15.20
CA ALA A 258 -0.69 -15.81 14.89
C ALA A 258 0.12 -16.46 16.03
N PRO A 259 -0.03 -17.78 16.28
CA PRO A 259 0.60 -18.45 17.42
C PRO A 259 2.12 -18.26 17.50
N HIS A 260 2.81 -18.30 16.36
CA HIS A 260 4.27 -18.15 16.27
C HIS A 260 4.76 -16.71 16.51
N ALA A 261 3.88 -15.71 16.41
CA ALA A 261 4.23 -14.30 16.60
C ALA A 261 3.98 -13.80 18.02
N LYS A 262 3.22 -14.55 18.84
CA LYS A 262 2.77 -14.14 20.18
C LYS A 262 3.90 -13.66 21.09
N GLU A 263 5.03 -14.36 21.11
CA GLU A 263 6.17 -14.04 21.97
C GLU A 263 6.79 -12.66 21.64
N SER A 264 6.92 -12.35 20.36
CA SER A 264 7.42 -11.04 19.91
C SER A 264 6.41 -9.90 20.05
N MET A 265 5.14 -10.23 20.31
CA MET A 265 4.02 -9.30 20.42
C MET A 265 3.53 -9.13 21.88
N ILE A 266 4.33 -9.54 22.87
CA ILE A 266 3.99 -9.34 24.28
C ILE A 266 4.03 -7.84 24.61
N MET A 267 2.90 -7.33 25.11
CA MET A 267 2.77 -5.93 25.47
C MET A 267 3.51 -5.61 26.78
N THR A 268 4.10 -4.42 26.83
CA THR A 268 4.86 -3.92 27.98
C THR A 268 4.28 -2.58 28.42
N LYS A 269 4.79 -2.01 29.52
CA LYS A 269 4.38 -0.68 29.97
C LYS A 269 4.58 0.38 28.88
N THR A 270 5.72 0.34 28.17
CA THR A 270 6.01 1.23 27.05
C THR A 270 4.94 1.19 25.96
N HIS A 271 4.47 -0.01 25.62
CA HIS A 271 3.40 -0.19 24.64
C HIS A 271 2.08 0.45 25.12
N LYS A 272 1.72 0.24 26.39
CA LYS A 272 0.52 0.84 26.97
C LYS A 272 0.58 2.38 26.96
N ASP A 273 1.74 2.95 27.29
CA ASP A 273 1.93 4.40 27.30
C ASP A 273 1.80 5.00 25.89
N ILE A 274 2.35 4.32 24.85
CA ILE A 274 2.19 4.72 23.44
C ILE A 274 0.73 4.57 23.00
N ALA A 275 0.06 3.48 23.39
CA ALA A 275 -1.35 3.24 23.04
C ALA A 275 -2.26 4.35 23.59
N VAL A 276 -2.09 4.72 24.86
CA VAL A 276 -2.83 5.81 25.50
C VAL A 276 -2.56 7.13 24.79
N PHE A 277 -1.30 7.41 24.45
CA PHE A 277 -0.93 8.60 23.68
C PHE A 277 -1.63 8.64 22.32
N MET A 278 -1.62 7.54 21.56
CA MET A 278 -2.27 7.45 20.25
C MET A 278 -3.79 7.69 20.34
N VAL A 279 -4.46 7.07 21.30
CA VAL A 279 -5.92 7.24 21.50
C VAL A 279 -6.25 8.68 21.88
N GLN A 280 -5.54 9.25 22.86
CA GLN A 280 -5.74 10.65 23.27
C GLN A 280 -5.49 11.64 22.13
N LEU A 281 -4.57 11.33 21.22
CA LEU A 281 -4.28 12.16 20.06
C LEU A 281 -5.41 12.04 19.00
N ALA A 282 -5.96 10.85 18.80
CA ALA A 282 -7.04 10.61 17.85
C ALA A 282 -8.40 11.20 18.30
N GLU A 283 -8.65 11.25 19.62
CA GLU A 283 -9.86 11.85 20.22
C GLU A 283 -9.89 13.38 20.14
N ARG A 284 -8.76 14.05 19.83
CA ARG A 284 -8.74 15.51 19.69
C ARG A 284 -9.38 15.95 18.38
N ASP A 285 -10.52 16.62 18.47
CA ASP A 285 -11.26 17.14 17.31
C ASP A 285 -10.51 18.25 16.56
N ASN A 286 -9.68 19.02 17.26
CA ASN A 286 -8.93 20.15 16.70
C ASN A 286 -7.64 19.75 15.96
N VAL A 287 -7.26 18.47 15.97
CA VAL A 287 -6.03 17.98 15.34
C VAL A 287 -6.34 17.39 13.96
N GLN A 288 -5.71 17.96 12.94
CA GLN A 288 -5.78 17.45 11.57
C GLN A 288 -4.98 16.14 11.44
N GLU A 289 -5.39 15.30 10.47
CA GLU A 289 -4.75 14.02 10.14
C GLU A 289 -3.21 14.11 10.03
N GLN A 290 -2.70 15.12 9.32
CA GLN A 290 -1.26 15.34 9.14
C GLN A 290 -0.51 15.59 10.45
N GLN A 291 -1.16 16.27 11.40
CA GLN A 291 -0.57 16.54 12.71
C GLN A 291 -0.55 15.26 13.56
N VAL A 292 -1.59 14.41 13.47
CA VAL A 292 -1.60 13.09 14.14
C VAL A 292 -0.45 12.21 13.64
N ILE A 293 -0.26 12.14 12.31
CA ILE A 293 0.85 11.40 11.70
C ILE A 293 2.20 11.90 12.21
N LYS A 294 2.39 13.22 12.25
CA LYS A 294 3.63 13.84 12.70
C LYS A 294 3.93 13.52 14.17
N GLU A 295 2.95 13.66 15.05
CA GLU A 295 3.11 13.41 16.49
C GLU A 295 3.40 11.93 16.78
N ILE A 296 2.77 10.99 16.07
CA ILE A 296 3.11 9.56 16.17
C ILE A 296 4.52 9.28 15.64
N ALA A 297 4.92 9.93 14.55
CA ALA A 297 6.27 9.81 14.01
C ALA A 297 7.33 10.34 14.99
N ASP A 298 7.05 11.47 15.66
CA ASP A 298 7.94 12.03 16.67
C ASP A 298 8.02 11.14 17.91
N LYS A 299 6.89 10.56 18.35
CA LYS A 299 6.88 9.54 19.41
C LYS A 299 7.70 8.30 19.06
N THR A 300 7.64 7.88 17.80
CA THR A 300 8.44 6.76 17.29
C THR A 300 9.93 7.12 17.29
N LYS A 301 10.30 8.33 16.86
CA LYS A 301 11.70 8.80 16.94
C LYS A 301 12.20 8.86 18.37
N GLU A 302 11.40 9.30 19.34
CA GLU A 302 11.77 9.29 20.76
C GLU A 302 12.14 7.87 21.21
N LEU A 303 11.31 6.87 20.88
CA LEU A 303 11.57 5.47 21.20
C LEU A 303 12.85 4.96 20.53
N LEU A 304 13.06 5.29 19.26
CA LEU A 304 14.29 4.91 18.53
C LEU A 304 15.53 5.60 19.10
N ASN A 305 15.43 6.86 19.50
CA ASN A 305 16.51 7.59 20.15
C ASN A 305 16.84 7.01 21.52
N GLN A 306 15.83 6.58 22.28
CA GLN A 306 16.05 5.84 23.53
C GLN A 306 16.82 4.55 23.25
N LEU A 307 16.41 3.75 22.26
CA LEU A 307 17.15 2.55 21.87
C LEU A 307 18.58 2.87 21.43
N MET A 308 18.80 3.91 20.62
CA MET A 308 20.14 4.33 20.21
C MET A 308 21.00 4.85 21.37
N SER A 309 20.40 5.43 22.41
CA SER A 309 21.14 5.82 23.62
C SER A 309 21.66 4.59 24.40
N LEU A 310 21.05 3.43 24.19
CA LEU A 310 21.49 2.14 24.75
C LEU A 310 22.59 1.48 23.90
N ALA A 311 22.81 1.96 22.67
CA ALA A 311 23.84 1.47 21.76
C ALA A 311 25.22 2.01 22.19
N THR A 312 26.02 1.16 22.82
CA THR A 312 27.35 1.48 23.37
C THR A 312 28.50 1.19 22.42
N VAL A 313 28.29 0.40 21.35
CA VAL A 313 29.36 -0.07 20.48
C VAL A 313 29.41 0.76 19.19
N CYS A 314 30.51 1.48 18.93
CA CYS A 314 30.75 2.13 17.64
C CYS A 314 31.47 1.16 16.70
N THR A 315 30.88 0.88 15.54
CA THR A 315 31.57 0.19 14.44
C THR A 315 32.70 1.04 13.86
N THR A 316 33.60 0.41 13.10
CA THR A 316 34.68 1.08 12.35
C THR A 316 34.18 2.15 11.37
N GLU A 317 32.90 2.11 10.98
CA GLU A 317 32.23 3.11 10.14
C GLU A 317 31.52 4.23 10.94
N GLY A 318 31.64 4.25 12.27
CA GLY A 318 31.01 5.27 13.13
C GLY A 318 29.52 5.06 13.42
N LYS A 319 28.92 3.93 13.02
CA LYS A 319 27.54 3.57 13.40
C LYS A 319 27.51 3.01 14.82
N ARG A 320 26.62 3.54 15.66
CA ARG A 320 26.33 3.01 17.01
C ARG A 320 25.43 1.79 16.88
N MET A 321 25.86 0.68 17.47
CA MET A 321 25.14 -0.59 17.46
C MET A 321 24.96 -1.11 18.88
N VAL A 322 23.88 -1.87 19.07
CA VAL A 322 23.55 -2.52 20.35
C VAL A 322 24.10 -3.95 20.30
N SER A 323 24.82 -4.36 21.35
CA SER A 323 25.20 -5.77 21.54
C SER A 323 24.18 -6.47 22.44
N ILE A 324 23.99 -7.78 22.22
CA ILE A 324 23.09 -8.64 23.01
C ILE A 324 23.48 -8.62 24.50
N GLU A 325 24.78 -8.56 24.78
CA GLU A 325 25.34 -8.56 26.12
C GLU A 325 24.98 -7.26 26.87
N THR A 326 25.06 -6.09 26.22
CA THR A 326 24.74 -4.81 26.85
C THR A 326 23.24 -4.66 27.19
N LEU A 327 22.34 -5.28 26.41
CA LEU A 327 20.91 -5.31 26.75
C LEU A 327 20.62 -6.24 27.93
N ARG A 328 21.24 -7.43 27.94
CA ARG A 328 21.07 -8.43 29.01
C ARG A 328 21.66 -8.00 30.35
N GLU A 329 22.77 -7.27 30.35
CA GLU A 329 23.42 -6.76 31.57
C GLU A 329 22.54 -5.77 32.37
N ARG A 330 21.53 -5.15 31.74
CA ARG A 330 20.69 -4.13 32.39
C ARG A 330 19.51 -4.69 33.19
N ASN A 331 19.35 -6.02 33.29
CA ASN A 331 18.28 -6.68 34.06
C ASN A 331 16.88 -6.13 33.76
N LEU A 332 16.60 -5.83 32.48
CA LEU A 332 15.27 -5.39 32.05
C LEU A 332 14.25 -6.54 32.18
N PRO A 333 12.95 -6.24 32.35
CA PRO A 333 11.92 -7.27 32.28
C PRO A 333 12.02 -8.07 30.96
N PRO A 334 11.91 -9.40 30.97
CA PRO A 334 12.17 -10.24 29.78
C PRO A 334 11.38 -9.84 28.53
N ALA A 335 10.13 -9.41 28.70
CA ALA A 335 9.29 -8.94 27.59
C ALA A 335 9.78 -7.61 26.99
N LEU A 336 10.32 -6.71 27.81
CA LEU A 336 10.89 -5.44 27.34
C LEU A 336 12.22 -5.68 26.63
N ASP A 337 13.05 -6.58 27.16
CA ASP A 337 14.32 -6.97 26.54
C ASP A 337 14.07 -7.59 25.15
N ASN A 338 13.17 -8.56 25.06
CA ASN A 338 12.79 -9.18 23.78
C ASN A 338 12.23 -8.14 22.78
N PHE A 339 11.42 -7.20 23.24
CA PHE A 339 10.91 -6.12 22.39
C PHE A 339 12.04 -5.24 21.84
N LEU A 340 12.93 -4.74 22.70
CA LEU A 340 14.05 -3.87 22.28
C LEU A 340 15.02 -4.61 21.37
N PHE A 341 15.27 -5.89 21.62
CA PHE A 341 16.05 -6.75 20.74
C PHE A 341 15.43 -6.84 19.34
N ASN A 342 14.15 -7.20 19.24
CA ASN A 342 13.45 -7.29 17.96
C ASN A 342 13.40 -5.93 17.24
N LEU A 343 13.24 -4.83 17.99
CA LEU A 343 13.25 -3.48 17.46
C LEU A 343 14.63 -3.11 16.86
N ALA A 344 15.71 -3.46 17.56
CA ALA A 344 17.06 -3.20 17.10
C ALA A 344 17.41 -4.02 15.85
N VAL A 345 16.94 -5.28 15.76
CA VAL A 345 17.02 -6.09 14.53
C VAL A 345 16.23 -5.43 13.40
N ALA A 346 14.99 -5.01 13.66
CA ALA A 346 14.13 -4.39 12.65
C ALA A 346 14.73 -3.09 12.08
N GLU A 347 15.46 -2.32 12.89
CA GLU A 347 16.09 -1.07 12.47
C GLU A 347 17.55 -1.24 11.98
N ASN A 348 18.07 -2.47 11.92
CA ASN A 348 19.46 -2.78 11.57
C ASN A 348 20.50 -2.08 12.49
N ILE A 349 20.18 -1.94 13.78
CA ILE A 349 21.03 -1.30 14.80
C ILE A 349 21.75 -2.37 15.66
N MET A 350 21.53 -3.66 15.41
CA MET A 350 22.21 -4.75 16.10
C MET A 350 23.56 -5.10 15.46
N MET A 351 24.57 -5.36 16.30
CA MET A 351 25.66 -6.26 15.92
C MET A 351 25.24 -7.69 16.25
N LEU A 352 25.17 -8.54 15.22
CA LEU A 352 24.94 -9.98 15.35
C LEU A 352 26.22 -10.70 15.77
#